data_AF-A0A497LGV5-F1
#
_entry.id   AF-A0A497LGV5-F1
#
_cell.length_a   1.000
_cell.length_b   1.000
_cell.length_c   1.000
_cell.angle_alpha   90.00
_cell.angle_beta   90.00
_cell.angle_gamma   90.00
#
_symmetry.space_group_name_H-M   'P 1'
#
loop_
_entity.id
_entity.type
_entity.pdbx_description
1 polymer ?
#
loop_
_entity_poly.entity_id
_entity_poly.type
_entity_poly.pdbx_seq_one_letter_code
_entity_poly.pdbx_strand_id
1 'polypeptide(L)'
;MKLAVAALLLTFVTAVTAGFVVYHFMANLSEKMKSAFPAQTLELVSKSINNTCLTVYVRSFASVNVKVVEAYVNGEPCNLKESVVISSGEVGIIHLHYEYRKGETYTVRIV
;
A
#
# COMPACT_ATOMS: atom_id res chain seq x y z
N MET A 1 -56.78 6.17 14.01
CA MET A 1 -55.60 5.71 14.78
C MET A 1 -54.83 4.58 14.11
N LYS A 2 -55.45 3.47 13.66
CA LYS A 2 -54.72 2.33 13.06
C LYS A 2 -53.84 2.67 11.85
N LEU A 3 -54.33 3.52 10.95
CA LEU A 3 -53.57 3.98 9.76
C LEU A 3 -52.35 4.83 10.11
N ALA A 4 -52.46 5.69 11.13
CA ALA A 4 -51.34 6.52 11.59
C ALA A 4 -50.23 5.66 12.23
N VAL A 5 -50.62 4.64 13.01
CA VAL A 5 -49.68 3.68 13.61
C VAL A 5 -48.99 2.83 12.52
N ALA A 6 -49.73 2.39 11.51
CA ALA A 6 -49.17 1.64 10.38
C ALA A 6 -48.18 2.48 9.56
N ALA A 7 -48.51 3.75 9.28
CA ALA A 7 -47.61 4.67 8.58
C ALA A 7 -46.34 4.98 9.38
N LEU A 8 -46.46 5.11 10.71
CA LEU A 8 -45.32 5.34 11.60
C LEU A 8 -44.40 4.11 11.67
N LEU A 9 -44.96 2.90 11.73
CA LEU A 9 -44.18 1.67 11.66
C LEU A 9 -43.49 1.50 10.30
N LEU A 10 -44.18 1.79 9.20
CA LEU A 10 -43.61 1.70 7.87
C LEU A 10 -42.42 2.66 7.70
N THR A 11 -42.60 3.92 8.09
CA THR A 11 -41.51 4.93 8.03
C THR A 11 -40.33 4.54 8.90
N PHE A 12 -40.57 4.02 10.11
CA PHE A 12 -39.52 3.50 10.98
C PHE A 12 -38.74 2.34 10.34
N VAL A 13 -39.43 1.35 9.79
CA VAL A 13 -38.79 0.20 9.12
C VAL A 13 -37.98 0.67 7.91
N THR A 14 -38.51 1.58 7.10
CA THR A 14 -37.77 2.12 5.94
C THR A 14 -36.55 2.93 6.35
N ALA A 15 -36.61 3.68 7.45
CA ALA A 15 -35.48 4.45 7.94
C ALA A 15 -34.36 3.54 8.47
N VAL A 16 -34.71 2.50 9.21
CA VAL A 16 -33.75 1.51 9.73
C VAL A 16 -33.08 0.74 8.60
N THR A 17 -33.83 0.29 7.60
CA THR A 17 -33.25 -0.43 6.45
C THR A 17 -32.37 0.48 5.59
N ALA A 18 -32.79 1.73 5.34
CA ALA A 18 -31.94 2.72 4.67
C ALA A 18 -30.64 2.97 5.43
N GLY A 19 -30.72 3.12 6.77
CA GLY A 19 -29.55 3.28 7.63
C GLY A 19 -28.58 2.10 7.54
N PHE A 20 -29.09 0.87 7.54
CA PHE A 20 -28.25 -0.34 7.40
C PHE A 20 -27.52 -0.39 6.05
N VAL A 21 -28.22 -0.07 4.96
CA VAL A 21 -27.64 -0.05 3.60
C VAL A 21 -26.58 1.04 3.48
N VAL A 22 -26.86 2.25 3.96
CA VAL A 22 -25.92 3.38 3.91
C VAL A 22 -24.69 3.10 4.76
N TYR A 23 -24.85 2.51 5.95
CA TYR A 23 -23.73 2.15 6.81
C TYR A 23 -22.80 1.14 6.14
N HIS A 24 -23.35 0.05 5.58
CA HIS A 24 -22.55 -0.93 4.84
C HIS A 24 -21.87 -0.33 3.61
N PHE A 25 -22.56 0.56 2.89
CA PHE A 25 -21.96 1.26 1.76
C PHE A 25 -20.79 2.15 2.19
N MET A 26 -20.95 2.94 3.26
CA MET A 26 -19.91 3.81 3.81
C MET A 26 -18.71 3.00 4.34
N ALA A 27 -18.95 1.87 5.01
CA ALA A 27 -17.90 0.98 5.49
C ALA A 27 -17.08 0.40 4.32
N ASN A 28 -17.76 -0.15 3.31
CA ASN A 28 -17.12 -0.68 2.11
C ASN A 28 -16.38 0.41 1.32
N LEU A 29 -16.93 1.63 1.26
CA LEU A 29 -16.28 2.76 0.61
C LEU A 29 -15.02 3.17 1.39
N SER A 30 -15.07 3.18 2.73
CA SER A 30 -13.91 3.49 3.58
C SER A 30 -12.78 2.49 3.39
N GLU A 31 -13.08 1.19 3.36
CA GLU A 31 -12.10 0.15 3.07
C GLU A 31 -11.47 0.32 1.68
N LYS A 32 -12.30 0.59 0.66
CA LYS A 32 -11.81 0.86 -0.70
C LYS A 32 -10.95 2.12 -0.77
N MET A 33 -11.29 3.18 -0.04
CA MET A 33 -10.49 4.40 0.03
C MET A 33 -9.14 4.14 0.70
N LYS A 34 -9.08 3.34 1.77
CA LYS A 34 -7.81 2.93 2.39
C LYS A 34 -6.91 2.14 1.43
N SER A 35 -7.49 1.35 0.50
CA SER A 35 -6.72 0.67 -0.54
C SER A 35 -6.37 1.55 -1.75
N ALA A 36 -7.20 2.55 -2.06
CA ALA A 36 -7.05 3.39 -3.25
C ALA A 36 -6.10 4.57 -3.05
N PHE A 37 -5.99 5.07 -1.81
CA PHE A 37 -4.95 6.01 -1.44
C PHE A 37 -3.79 5.21 -0.86
N PRO A 38 -2.70 4.97 -1.62
CA PRO A 38 -1.54 4.32 -1.07
C PRO A 38 -0.96 5.27 -0.02
N ALA A 39 -1.24 5.02 1.26
CA ALA A 39 -0.36 5.44 2.32
C ALA A 39 0.97 4.79 1.98
N GLN A 40 1.87 5.57 1.37
CA GLN A 40 3.22 5.22 0.90
C GLN A 40 3.55 3.75 1.16
N THR A 41 3.19 2.89 0.19
CA THR A 41 3.17 1.43 0.35
C THR A 41 4.52 0.86 0.78
N LEU A 42 5.59 1.61 0.50
CA LEU A 42 6.96 1.34 0.88
C LEU A 42 7.60 2.64 1.42
N GLU A 43 8.10 2.59 2.65
CA GLU A 43 8.91 3.64 3.27
C GLU A 43 10.38 3.25 3.23
N LEU A 44 11.25 4.19 2.87
CA LEU A 44 12.70 4.00 2.94
C LEU A 44 13.17 4.14 4.40
N VAL A 45 13.63 3.05 4.99
CA VAL A 45 14.16 3.04 6.37
C VAL A 45 15.62 3.48 6.37
N SER A 46 16.45 2.84 5.54
CA SER A 46 17.87 3.17 5.44
C SER A 46 18.47 2.68 4.12
N LYS A 47 19.68 3.15 3.82
CA LYS A 47 20.44 2.76 2.63
C LYS A 47 21.92 2.61 2.97
N SER A 48 22.56 1.64 2.33
CA SER A 48 24.01 1.44 2.39
C SER A 48 24.53 1.14 1.00
N ILE A 49 25.57 1.85 0.58
CA ILE A 49 26.15 1.71 -0.76
C ILE A 49 27.61 1.30 -0.64
N ASN A 50 28.00 0.30 -1.44
CA ASN A 50 29.39 -0.05 -1.70
C ASN A 50 29.65 0.03 -3.21
N ASN A 51 30.87 -0.29 -3.67
CA ASN A 51 31.25 -0.12 -5.08
C ASN A 51 30.45 -0.98 -6.07
N THR A 52 29.81 -2.07 -5.63
CA THR A 52 29.15 -3.05 -6.50
C THR A 52 27.68 -3.31 -6.17
N CYS A 53 27.22 -2.84 -5.01
CA CYS A 53 25.89 -3.10 -4.48
C CYS A 53 25.39 -1.94 -3.62
N LEU A 54 24.16 -1.50 -3.92
CA LEU A 54 23.36 -0.65 -3.07
C LEU A 54 22.33 -1.53 -2.36
N THR A 55 22.43 -1.55 -1.02
CA THR A 55 21.45 -2.20 -0.16
C THR A 55 20.46 -1.17 0.33
N VAL A 56 19.17 -1.43 0.07
CA VAL A 56 18.06 -0.56 0.45
C VAL A 56 17.16 -1.32 1.42
N TYR A 57 16.87 -0.70 2.56
CA TYR A 57 15.95 -1.24 3.56
C TYR A 57 14.62 -0.50 3.43
N VAL A 58 13.56 -1.22 3.07
CA VAL A 58 12.23 -0.66 2.86
C VAL A 58 11.22 -1.33 3.76
N ARG A 59 10.37 -0.55 4.40
CA ARG A 59 9.25 -1.04 5.21
C ARG A 59 7.97 -0.99 4.40
N SER A 60 7.18 -2.05 4.40
CA SER A 60 5.83 -1.99 3.81
C SER A 60 4.78 -1.60 4.86
N PHE A 61 3.95 -0.61 4.53
CA PHE A 61 2.73 -0.28 5.28
C PHE A 61 1.46 -0.76 4.59
N ALA A 62 1.59 -1.55 3.52
CA ALA A 62 0.46 -2.14 2.83
C ALA A 62 -0.28 -3.11 3.76
N SER A 63 -1.60 -3.24 3.59
CA SER A 63 -2.39 -4.26 4.29
C SER A 63 -2.18 -5.68 3.75
N VAL A 64 -1.40 -5.83 2.67
CA VAL A 64 -1.10 -7.10 1.98
C VAL A 64 0.41 -7.25 1.78
N ASN A 65 0.87 -8.47 1.49
CA ASN A 65 2.26 -8.69 1.13
C ASN A 65 2.60 -7.98 -0.20
N VAL A 66 3.69 -7.22 -0.21
CA VAL A 66 4.18 -6.50 -1.39
C VAL A 66 5.32 -7.30 -2.00
N LYS A 67 5.26 -7.55 -3.31
CA LYS A 67 6.35 -8.16 -4.06
C LYS A 67 7.04 -7.10 -4.88
N VAL A 68 8.37 -7.01 -4.73
CA VAL A 68 9.21 -6.19 -5.61
C VAL A 68 9.36 -6.93 -6.93
N VAL A 69 8.91 -6.31 -8.02
CA VAL A 69 8.92 -6.89 -9.36
C VAL A 69 10.12 -6.37 -10.14
N GLU A 70 10.38 -5.07 -10.04
CA GLU A 70 11.41 -4.40 -10.82
C GLU A 70 12.13 -3.35 -9.97
N ALA A 71 13.40 -3.11 -10.30
CA ALA A 71 14.16 -2.03 -9.72
C ALA A 71 15.00 -1.33 -10.78
N TYR A 72 15.18 -0.03 -10.63
CA TYR A 72 15.90 0.82 -11.57
C TYR A 72 16.91 1.69 -10.83
N VAL A 73 18.08 1.86 -11.43
CA VAL A 73 19.14 2.76 -10.98
C VAL A 73 19.44 3.71 -12.14
N ASN A 74 19.28 5.02 -11.94
CA ASN A 74 19.38 6.05 -12.98
C ASN A 74 18.50 5.79 -14.22
N GLY A 75 17.37 5.10 -14.03
CA GLY A 75 16.46 4.73 -15.10
C GLY A 75 16.84 3.44 -15.83
N GLU A 76 18.01 2.86 -15.57
CA GLU A 76 18.40 1.56 -16.11
C GLU A 76 17.85 0.42 -15.23
N PRO A 77 17.28 -0.64 -15.82
CA PRO A 77 16.78 -1.78 -15.06
C PRO A 77 17.96 -2.49 -14.37
N CYS A 78 17.79 -2.75 -13.08
CA CYS A 78 18.76 -3.45 -12.26
C CYS A 78 18.23 -4.86 -11.95
N ASN A 79 19.07 -5.87 -12.18
CA ASN A 79 18.70 -7.25 -11.91
C ASN A 79 18.59 -7.49 -10.39
N LEU A 80 17.39 -7.84 -9.95
CA LEU A 80 17.14 -8.36 -8.62
C LEU A 80 17.61 -9.81 -8.58
N LYS A 81 18.55 -10.12 -7.68
CA LYS A 81 19.07 -11.49 -7.52
C LYS A 81 17.99 -12.45 -7.03
N GLU A 82 17.07 -11.96 -6.21
CA GLU A 82 16.03 -12.74 -5.56
C GLU A 82 14.70 -11.98 -5.60
N SER A 83 13.60 -12.73 -5.69
CA SER A 83 12.26 -12.18 -5.58
C SER A 83 12.01 -11.70 -4.14
N VAL A 84 12.08 -10.40 -3.91
CA VAL A 84 11.85 -9.82 -2.58
C VAL A 84 10.35 -9.68 -2.33
N VAL A 85 9.85 -10.40 -1.33
CA VAL A 85 8.47 -10.27 -0.82
C VAL A 85 8.55 -9.68 0.58
N ILE A 86 7.81 -8.59 0.80
CA ILE A 86 7.79 -7.83 2.04
C ILE A 86 6.41 -7.96 2.65
N SER A 87 6.34 -8.52 3.85
CA SER A 87 5.07 -8.62 4.60
C SER A 87 4.67 -7.29 5.22
N SER A 88 3.37 -7.15 5.49
CA SER A 88 2.79 -5.96 6.11
C SER A 88 3.50 -5.61 7.42
N GLY A 89 4.04 -4.39 7.52
CA GLY A 89 4.76 -3.87 8.69
C GLY A 89 6.23 -4.29 8.80
N GLU A 90 6.68 -5.22 7.96
CA GLU A 90 8.06 -5.73 8.00
C GLU A 90 9.02 -4.90 7.14
N VAL A 91 10.32 -5.08 7.41
CA VAL A 91 11.41 -4.45 6.65
C VAL A 91 11.99 -5.47 5.68
N GLY A 92 11.85 -5.21 4.39
CA GLY A 92 12.51 -5.93 3.31
C GLY A 92 13.89 -5.36 2.99
N ILE A 93 14.79 -6.24 2.55
CA ILE A 93 16.14 -5.89 2.11
C ILE A 93 16.21 -6.09 0.60
N ILE A 94 16.61 -5.05 -0.12
CA ILE A 94 16.73 -5.06 -1.58
C ILE A 94 18.18 -4.79 -1.95
N HIS A 95 18.79 -5.70 -2.70
CA HIS A 95 20.16 -5.60 -3.17
C HIS A 95 20.20 -5.25 -4.66
N LEU A 96 20.61 -4.03 -4.96
CA LEU A 96 20.73 -3.49 -6.31
C LEU A 96 22.21 -3.57 -6.72
N HIS A 97 22.51 -4.39 -7.72
CA HIS A 97 23.89 -4.56 -8.20
C HIS A 97 24.13 -3.65 -9.41
N TYR A 98 25.11 -2.75 -9.28
CA TYR A 98 25.51 -1.79 -10.31
C TYR A 98 26.95 -1.31 -10.03
N GLU A 99 27.55 -0.59 -10.97
CA GLU A 99 28.84 0.07 -10.75
C GLU A 99 28.65 1.40 -10.01
N TYR A 100 28.96 1.42 -8.72
CA TYR A 100 28.84 2.61 -7.89
C TYR A 100 30.20 3.26 -7.64
N ARG A 101 30.25 4.58 -7.78
CA ARG A 101 31.43 5.41 -7.55
C ARG A 101 31.18 6.37 -6.40
N LYS A 102 32.21 6.56 -5.57
CA LYS A 102 32.15 7.47 -4.43
C LYS A 102 32.03 8.91 -4.91
N GLY A 103 31.09 9.66 -4.36
CA GLY A 103 30.84 11.07 -4.69
C GLY A 103 29.76 11.29 -5.76
N GLU A 104 29.30 10.22 -6.42
CA GLU A 104 28.22 10.27 -7.40
C GLU A 104 26.84 10.16 -6.74
N THR A 105 25.83 10.71 -7.43
CA THR A 105 24.43 10.60 -7.01
C THR A 105 23.69 9.62 -7.93
N TYR A 106 22.93 8.71 -7.32
CA TYR A 106 22.15 7.71 -8.02
C TYR A 106 20.67 7.84 -7.67
N THR A 107 19.81 7.84 -8.68
CA THR A 107 18.35 7.82 -8.53
C THR A 107 17.88 6.39 -8.56
N VAL A 108 17.13 5.97 -7.53
CA VAL A 108 16.64 4.60 -7.41
C VAL A 108 15.12 4.60 -7.44
N ARG A 109 14.55 3.71 -8.25
CA ARG A 109 13.11 3.47 -8.31
C ARG A 109 12.85 1.99 -8.12
N ILE A 110 11.94 1.67 -7.20
CA ILE A 110 11.53 0.31 -6.86
C ILE A 110 10.05 0.18 -7.20
N VAL A 111 9.68 -0.90 -7.89
CA VAL A 111 8.33 -1.17 -8.38
C VAL A 111 7.84 -2.51 -7.83
#